data_AF-A0A2A2R1M5-F1
#
_entry.id   AF-A0A2A2R1M5-F1
#
_cell.length_a   1.000
_cell.length_b   1.000
_cell.length_c   1.000
_cell.angle_alpha   90.00
_cell.angle_beta   90.00
_cell.angle_gamma   90.00
#
_symmetry.space_group_name_H-M   'P 1'
#
loop_
_entity.id
_entity.type
_entity.pdbx_description
1 polymer ?
#
loop_
_entity_poly.entity_id
_entity_poly.type
_entity_poly.pdbx_seq_one_letter_code
_entity_poly.pdbx_strand_id
1 'polypeptide(L)'
;MESTFVLFGPAHVTVLILTVAIPVVLTAWVKYSRSTTLDSRIALTLGTILLLNEGFSFFWKWHLGIIGWHNGLPMHLCDWATFTTAITCLWRQRWSYELSYFWGLAGTLQAVITPDLRYGFPEPSFFIFFLSHSGLVATILYLTFAFPLRPTWASIPRAYGWLLFYAACAGVVDWLLGVNYGYLRAKPAGASLLDYFGPWPWYIPVTTLLALAFFVIYYLPFAVIDAIRQCRSRQSGMSET
;
A
#
# COMPACT_ATOMS: atom_id res chain seq x y z
N MET A 1 -8.07 -29.77 -8.76
CA MET A 1 -6.61 -29.72 -8.52
C MET A 1 -6.33 -28.32 -8.03
N GLU A 2 -5.92 -28.17 -6.77
CA GLU A 2 -5.49 -26.87 -6.24
C GLU A 2 -4.24 -26.43 -7.03
N SER A 3 -4.31 -25.27 -7.68
CA SER A 3 -3.15 -24.73 -8.38
C SER A 3 -2.19 -24.10 -7.36
N THR A 4 -0.92 -24.50 -7.35
CA THR A 4 0.08 -23.88 -6.49
C THR A 4 0.52 -22.55 -7.10
N PHE A 5 0.81 -21.56 -6.26
CA PHE A 5 1.32 -20.28 -6.75
C PHE A 5 2.73 -20.45 -7.32
N VAL A 6 2.99 -19.82 -8.47
CA VAL A 6 4.31 -19.80 -9.13
C VAL A 6 4.80 -18.37 -9.18
N LEU A 7 5.87 -18.09 -8.43
CA LEU A 7 6.52 -16.78 -8.42
C LEU A 7 7.06 -16.46 -9.82
N PHE A 8 6.66 -15.29 -10.34
CA PHE A 8 6.95 -14.83 -11.71
C PHE A 8 6.44 -15.76 -12.82
N GLY A 9 5.48 -16.65 -12.51
CA GLY A 9 4.72 -17.36 -13.54
C GLY A 9 3.79 -16.41 -14.31
N PRO A 10 3.12 -16.89 -15.38
CA PRO A 10 2.28 -16.07 -16.25
C PRO A 10 1.24 -15.25 -15.49
N ALA A 11 0.50 -15.88 -14.56
CA ALA A 11 -0.51 -15.20 -13.75
C ALA A 11 0.08 -14.08 -12.88
N HIS A 12 1.24 -14.32 -12.24
CA HIS A 12 1.90 -13.31 -11.43
C HIS A 12 2.38 -12.12 -12.29
N VAL A 13 3.06 -12.41 -13.40
CA VAL A 13 3.54 -11.38 -14.34
C VAL A 13 2.37 -10.55 -14.89
N THR A 14 1.25 -11.18 -15.22
CA THR A 14 0.02 -10.46 -15.62
C THR A 14 -0.44 -9.50 -14.54
N VAL A 15 -0.49 -9.93 -13.27
CA VAL A 15 -0.89 -9.04 -12.16
C VAL A 15 0.10 -7.87 -12.00
N LEU A 16 1.40 -8.10 -12.09
CA LEU A 16 2.41 -7.04 -12.02
C LEU A 16 2.21 -6.00 -13.14
N ILE A 17 1.98 -6.45 -14.36
CA ILE A 17 1.70 -5.56 -15.51
C ILE A 17 0.42 -4.77 -15.26
N LEU A 18 -0.66 -5.42 -14.84
CA LEU A 18 -1.95 -4.77 -14.60
C LEU A 18 -1.89 -3.75 -13.45
N THR A 19 -1.09 -4.02 -12.41
CA THR A 19 -0.88 -3.12 -11.26
C THR A 19 -0.40 -1.75 -11.71
N VAL A 20 0.42 -1.69 -12.77
CA VAL A 20 0.95 -0.44 -13.33
C VAL A 20 0.09 0.06 -14.50
N ALA A 21 -0.34 -0.84 -15.40
CA ALA A 21 -1.05 -0.46 -16.60
C ALA A 21 -2.43 0.17 -16.32
N ILE A 22 -3.20 -0.40 -15.39
CA ILE A 22 -4.54 0.09 -15.04
C ILE A 22 -4.51 1.56 -14.60
N PRO A 23 -3.75 1.97 -13.57
CA PRO A 23 -3.76 3.37 -13.13
C PRO A 23 -3.25 4.33 -14.20
N VAL A 24 -2.28 3.93 -15.03
CA VAL A 24 -1.77 4.74 -16.14
C VAL A 24 -2.86 4.97 -17.19
N VAL A 25 -3.54 3.90 -17.62
CA VAL A 25 -4.62 3.97 -18.61
C VAL A 25 -5.80 4.79 -18.08
N LEU A 26 -6.24 4.56 -16.84
CA LEU A 26 -7.32 5.33 -16.22
C LEU A 26 -6.95 6.82 -16.12
N THR A 27 -5.72 7.13 -15.72
CA THR A 27 -5.23 8.51 -15.66
C THR A 27 -5.23 9.16 -17.05
N ALA A 28 -4.73 8.46 -18.07
CA ALA A 28 -4.71 8.96 -19.45
C ALA A 28 -6.12 9.23 -19.97
N TRP A 29 -7.06 8.31 -19.69
CA TRP A 29 -8.46 8.44 -20.09
C TRP A 29 -9.15 9.65 -19.45
N VAL A 30 -8.94 9.86 -18.15
CA VAL A 30 -9.48 11.03 -17.43
C VAL A 30 -8.88 12.33 -17.95
N LYS A 31 -7.56 12.38 -18.16
CA LYS A 31 -6.88 13.56 -18.71
C LYS A 31 -7.33 13.89 -20.13
N TYR A 32 -7.58 12.87 -20.95
CA TYR A 32 -8.12 13.03 -22.30
C TYR A 32 -9.56 13.55 -22.28
N SER A 33 -10.42 12.99 -21.42
CA SER A 33 -11.82 13.39 -21.29
C SER A 33 -12.03 14.75 -20.62
N ARG A 34 -11.03 15.25 -19.87
CA ARG A 34 -11.07 16.50 -19.08
C ARG A 34 -12.26 16.58 -18.10
N SER A 35 -12.77 15.42 -17.67
CA SER A 35 -13.96 15.32 -16.81
C SER A 35 -13.59 15.07 -15.36
N THR A 36 -13.80 16.08 -14.51
CA THR A 36 -13.60 15.99 -13.05
C THR A 36 -14.59 15.03 -12.38
N THR A 37 -15.79 14.88 -12.96
CA THR A 37 -16.80 13.92 -12.52
C THR A 37 -16.36 12.49 -12.77
N LEU A 38 -15.77 12.20 -13.95
CA LEU A 38 -15.24 10.88 -14.26
C LEU A 38 -14.09 10.52 -13.31
N ASP A 39 -13.18 11.47 -13.08
CA ASP A 39 -12.06 11.30 -12.16
C ASP A 39 -12.53 10.93 -10.74
N SER A 40 -13.54 11.65 -10.24
CA SER A 40 -14.14 11.39 -8.93
C SER A 40 -14.82 10.03 -8.87
N ARG A 41 -15.56 9.64 -9.91
CA ARG A 41 -16.22 8.33 -9.96
C ARG A 41 -15.21 7.20 -9.98
N ILE A 42 -14.13 7.30 -10.75
CA ILE A 42 -13.09 6.27 -10.78
C ILE A 42 -12.42 6.14 -9.41
N ALA A 43 -12.04 7.25 -8.78
CA ALA A 43 -11.45 7.21 -7.43
C ALA A 43 -12.39 6.53 -6.42
N LEU A 44 -13.67 6.90 -6.40
CA LEU A 44 -14.67 6.32 -5.52
C LEU A 44 -14.89 4.82 -5.80
N THR A 45 -14.95 4.42 -7.08
CA THR A 45 -15.08 3.02 -7.48
C THR A 45 -13.88 2.21 -7.01
N LEU A 46 -12.65 2.69 -7.22
CA LEU A 46 -11.43 2.02 -6.76
C LEU A 46 -11.43 1.86 -5.24
N GLY A 47 -11.72 2.93 -4.50
CA GLY A 47 -11.81 2.88 -3.02
C GLY A 47 -12.90 1.91 -2.54
N THR A 48 -14.06 1.88 -3.21
CA THR A 48 -15.16 0.97 -2.89
C THR A 48 -14.77 -0.48 -3.14
N ILE A 49 -14.11 -0.77 -4.28
CA ILE A 49 -13.61 -2.12 -4.59
C ILE A 49 -12.66 -2.61 -3.50
N LEU A 50 -11.75 -1.76 -3.01
CA LEU A 50 -10.84 -2.13 -1.93
C LEU A 50 -11.58 -2.47 -0.64
N LEU A 51 -12.54 -1.65 -0.23
CA LEU A 51 -13.34 -1.90 0.98
C LEU A 51 -14.22 -3.14 0.86
N LEU A 52 -14.83 -3.36 -0.31
CA LEU A 52 -15.62 -4.56 -0.57
C LEU A 52 -14.74 -5.82 -0.56
N ASN A 53 -13.54 -5.75 -1.12
CA ASN A 53 -12.59 -6.86 -1.05
C ASN A 53 -12.16 -7.16 0.39
N GLU A 54 -11.94 -6.13 1.21
CA GLU A 54 -11.60 -6.30 2.62
C GLU A 54 -12.75 -6.93 3.41
N GLY A 55 -13.97 -6.45 3.22
CA GLY A 55 -15.17 -7.04 3.84
C GLY A 55 -15.42 -8.48 3.38
N PHE A 56 -15.23 -8.75 2.09
CA PHE A 56 -15.35 -10.10 1.53
C PHE A 56 -14.27 -11.04 2.06
N SER A 57 -13.02 -10.60 2.12
CA SER A 57 -11.87 -11.32 2.71
C SER A 57 -12.16 -11.71 4.16
N PHE A 58 -12.64 -10.76 4.96
CA PHE A 58 -13.05 -11.00 6.34
C PHE A 58 -14.17 -12.05 6.41
N PHE A 59 -15.28 -11.83 5.69
CA PHE A 59 -16.43 -12.74 5.72
C PHE A 59 -16.08 -14.16 5.25
N TRP A 60 -15.28 -14.27 4.18
CA TRP A 60 -14.82 -15.53 3.63
C TRP A 60 -13.97 -16.32 4.65
N LYS A 61 -12.97 -15.68 5.24
CA LYS A 61 -12.11 -16.30 6.26
C LYS A 61 -12.90 -16.66 7.52
N TRP A 62 -13.86 -15.82 7.90
CA TRP A 62 -14.75 -16.06 9.04
C TRP A 62 -15.60 -17.31 8.80
N HIS A 63 -16.24 -17.41 7.63
CA HIS A 63 -17.08 -18.54 7.27
C HIS A 63 -16.31 -19.86 7.21
N LEU A 64 -15.05 -19.81 6.77
CA LEU A 64 -14.15 -20.98 6.78
C LEU A 64 -13.60 -21.33 8.16
N GLY A 65 -13.91 -20.54 9.21
CA GLY A 65 -13.39 -20.75 10.56
C GLY A 65 -11.88 -20.49 10.70
N ILE A 66 -11.28 -19.79 9.72
CA ILE A 66 -9.85 -19.43 9.73
C ILE A 66 -9.61 -18.28 10.71
N ILE A 67 -10.55 -17.34 10.76
CA ILE A 67 -10.54 -16.21 11.71
C ILE A 67 -11.78 -16.28 12.62
N GLY A 68 -11.61 -15.79 13.84
CA GLY A 68 -12.64 -15.55 14.84
C GLY A 68 -12.52 -14.14 15.41
N TRP A 69 -13.33 -13.82 16.42
CA TRP A 69 -13.43 -12.46 16.98
C TRP A 69 -12.09 -11.89 17.48
N HIS A 70 -11.16 -12.77 17.89
CA HIS A 70 -9.88 -12.39 18.49
C HIS A 70 -8.78 -12.10 17.47
N ASN A 71 -8.82 -12.71 16.27
CA ASN A 71 -7.76 -12.60 15.25
C ASN A 71 -8.25 -12.05 13.89
N GLY A 72 -9.53 -11.68 13.78
CA GLY A 72 -10.10 -11.08 12.58
C GLY A 72 -10.10 -9.54 12.54
N LEU A 73 -9.53 -8.86 13.53
CA LEU A 73 -9.50 -7.40 13.56
C LEU A 73 -8.62 -6.85 12.42
N PRO A 74 -9.02 -5.73 11.76
CA PRO A 74 -8.27 -5.13 10.66
C PRO A 74 -7.08 -4.31 11.17
N MET A 75 -6.11 -5.01 11.77
CA MET A 75 -4.96 -4.44 12.46
C MET A 75 -3.65 -4.70 11.72
N HIS A 76 -3.68 -5.29 10.52
CA HIS A 76 -2.52 -5.27 9.64
C HIS A 76 -2.34 -3.87 9.04
N LEU A 77 -1.09 -3.49 8.75
CA LEU A 77 -0.78 -2.18 8.20
C LEU A 77 -1.45 -1.95 6.84
N CYS A 78 -1.64 -3.02 6.04
CA CYS A 78 -2.36 -2.95 4.77
C CYS A 78 -3.85 -2.62 4.96
N ASP A 79 -4.47 -3.06 6.06
CA ASP A 79 -5.87 -2.76 6.37
C ASP A 79 -6.01 -1.26 6.66
N TRP A 80 -5.11 -0.73 7.49
CA TRP A 80 -5.05 0.70 7.79
C TRP A 80 -4.76 1.54 6.54
N ALA A 81 -3.82 1.10 5.70
CA ALA A 81 -3.53 1.76 4.42
C ALA A 81 -4.71 1.70 3.46
N THR A 82 -5.51 0.62 3.49
CA THR A 82 -6.74 0.49 2.71
C THR A 82 -7.78 1.52 3.16
N PHE A 83 -7.99 1.66 4.47
CA PHE A 83 -8.91 2.67 5.00
C PHE A 83 -8.46 4.09 4.69
N THR A 84 -7.18 4.43 4.89
CA THR A 84 -6.68 5.78 4.54
C THR A 84 -6.81 6.04 3.04
N THR A 85 -6.69 5.00 2.20
CA THR A 85 -6.83 5.13 0.74
C THR A 85 -8.28 5.36 0.34
N ALA A 86 -9.22 4.64 0.95
CA ALA A 86 -10.64 4.89 0.74
C ALA A 86 -11.04 6.31 1.20
N ILE A 87 -10.55 6.76 2.35
CA ILE A 87 -10.71 8.14 2.86
C ILE A 87 -10.15 9.15 1.85
N THR A 88 -9.00 8.85 1.25
CA THR A 88 -8.38 9.71 0.22
C THR A 88 -9.21 9.75 -1.06
N CYS A 89 -9.77 8.61 -1.50
CA CYS A 89 -10.68 8.56 -2.64
C CYS A 89 -11.94 9.41 -2.42
N LEU A 90 -12.43 9.49 -1.18
CA LEU A 90 -13.62 10.26 -0.81
C LEU A 90 -13.32 11.76 -0.68
N TRP A 91 -12.34 12.13 0.14
CA TRP A 91 -12.15 13.53 0.57
C TRP A 91 -10.85 14.17 0.09
N ARG A 92 -9.93 13.38 -0.48
CA ARG A 92 -8.66 13.87 -1.06
C ARG A 92 -7.84 14.71 -0.08
N GLN A 93 -7.93 14.38 1.21
CA GLN A 93 -7.20 15.10 2.25
C GLN A 93 -5.72 14.77 2.17
N ARG A 94 -4.87 15.77 2.39
CA ARG A 94 -3.42 15.58 2.30
C ARG A 94 -2.91 14.54 3.32
N TRP A 95 -3.39 14.61 4.56
CA TRP A 95 -2.94 13.69 5.61
C TRP A 95 -3.28 12.23 5.26
N SER A 96 -4.49 11.97 4.75
CA SER A 96 -4.91 10.60 4.40
C SER A 96 -4.12 10.08 3.20
N TYR A 97 -3.88 10.94 2.21
CA TYR A 97 -3.06 10.61 1.05
C TYR A 97 -1.62 10.28 1.45
N GLU A 98 -1.02 11.04 2.37
CA GLU A 98 0.34 10.79 2.85
C GLU A 98 0.45 9.42 3.52
N LEU A 99 -0.52 9.07 4.38
CA LEU A 99 -0.56 7.74 5.00
C LEU A 99 -0.76 6.65 3.94
N SER A 100 -1.73 6.81 3.04
CA SER A 100 -1.94 5.88 1.93
C SER A 100 -0.69 5.66 1.09
N TYR A 101 -0.04 6.73 0.68
CA TYR A 101 1.13 6.69 -0.19
C TYR A 101 2.29 5.94 0.48
N PHE A 102 2.64 6.34 1.70
CA PHE A 102 3.78 5.75 2.38
C PHE A 102 3.49 4.36 2.93
N TRP A 103 2.35 4.16 3.61
CA TRP A 103 2.02 2.86 4.21
C TRP A 103 1.62 1.83 3.17
N GLY A 104 0.82 2.25 2.18
CA GLY A 104 0.44 1.38 1.08
C GLY A 104 1.66 0.93 0.30
N LEU A 105 2.49 1.85 -0.20
CA LEU A 105 3.65 1.45 -1.00
C LEU A 105 4.74 0.73 -0.18
N ALA A 106 5.00 1.12 1.07
CA ALA A 106 5.99 0.41 1.88
C ALA A 106 5.52 -0.97 2.35
N GLY A 107 4.24 -1.08 2.73
CA GLY A 107 3.68 -2.33 3.21
C GLY A 107 3.38 -3.32 2.08
N THR A 108 2.78 -2.87 0.98
CA THR A 108 2.20 -3.79 -0.01
C THR A 108 3.03 -4.00 -1.25
N LEU A 109 3.96 -3.11 -1.62
CA LEU A 109 4.80 -3.31 -2.81
C LEU A 109 5.65 -4.60 -2.68
N GLN A 110 6.18 -4.88 -1.49
CA GLN A 110 6.90 -6.14 -1.23
C GLN A 110 5.98 -7.36 -1.35
N ALA A 111 4.76 -7.29 -0.81
CA ALA A 111 3.76 -8.35 -0.93
C ALA A 111 3.31 -8.58 -2.39
N VAL A 112 3.37 -7.56 -3.24
CA VAL A 112 3.10 -7.70 -4.68
C VAL A 112 4.26 -8.35 -5.43
N ILE A 113 5.52 -8.04 -5.09
CA ILE A 113 6.70 -8.57 -5.79
C ILE A 113 7.08 -9.97 -5.32
N THR A 114 7.00 -10.21 -4.00
CA THR A 114 7.30 -11.48 -3.34
C THR A 114 6.11 -11.92 -2.48
N PRO A 115 4.99 -12.32 -3.11
CA PRO A 115 3.78 -12.71 -2.40
C PRO A 115 3.99 -13.97 -1.56
N ASP A 116 3.51 -13.92 -0.31
CA ASP A 116 3.39 -15.09 0.56
C ASP A 116 2.02 -15.76 0.32
N LEU A 117 1.90 -16.45 -0.82
CA LEU A 117 0.67 -17.06 -1.27
C LEU A 117 0.91 -18.54 -1.60
N ARG A 118 0.13 -19.43 -0.97
CA ARG A 118 0.22 -20.87 -1.23
C ARG A 118 -0.43 -21.27 -2.56
N TYR A 119 -1.54 -20.63 -2.89
CA TYR A 119 -2.45 -21.02 -3.96
C TYR A 119 -2.44 -20.01 -5.11
N GLY A 120 -2.30 -20.51 -6.33
CA GLY A 120 -2.23 -19.72 -7.55
C GLY A 120 -3.60 -19.46 -8.20
N PHE A 121 -3.57 -18.81 -9.36
CA PHE A 121 -4.77 -18.62 -10.17
C PHE A 121 -5.31 -19.98 -10.65
N PRO A 122 -6.64 -20.26 -10.54
CA PRO A 122 -7.73 -19.32 -10.28
C PRO A 122 -8.35 -19.42 -8.86
N GLU A 123 -7.55 -19.70 -7.82
CA GLU A 123 -8.08 -19.85 -6.46
C GLU A 123 -8.61 -18.53 -5.87
N PRO A 124 -9.69 -18.51 -5.07
CA PRO A 124 -10.24 -17.28 -4.48
C PRO A 124 -9.23 -16.47 -3.68
N SER A 125 -8.32 -17.15 -2.96
CA SER A 125 -7.26 -16.52 -2.18
C SER A 125 -6.29 -15.70 -3.04
N PHE A 126 -6.05 -16.11 -4.30
CA PHE A 126 -5.25 -15.35 -5.26
C PHE A 126 -5.89 -14.00 -5.57
N PHE A 127 -7.18 -13.98 -5.90
CA PHE A 127 -7.88 -12.74 -6.22
C PHE A 127 -7.98 -11.82 -5.00
N ILE A 128 -8.34 -12.35 -3.83
CA ILE A 128 -8.43 -11.56 -2.60
C ILE A 128 -7.08 -10.91 -2.28
N PHE A 129 -6.00 -11.70 -2.33
CA PHE A 129 -4.67 -11.22 -2.00
C PHE A 129 -4.21 -10.13 -2.96
N PHE A 130 -4.27 -10.37 -4.27
CA PHE A 130 -3.80 -9.38 -5.24
C PHE A 130 -4.74 -8.16 -5.32
N LEU A 131 -6.03 -8.30 -5.09
CA LEU A 131 -6.91 -7.13 -5.01
C LEU A 131 -6.61 -6.28 -3.77
N SER A 132 -6.31 -6.89 -2.61
CA SER A 132 -5.86 -6.17 -1.40
C SER A 132 -4.52 -5.46 -1.60
N HIS A 133 -3.55 -6.06 -2.30
CA HIS A 133 -2.19 -5.52 -2.41
C HIS A 133 -1.97 -4.74 -3.71
N SER A 134 -2.14 -5.39 -4.87
CA SER A 134 -2.01 -4.74 -6.18
C SER A 134 -3.09 -3.71 -6.43
N GLY A 135 -4.34 -3.98 -6.03
CA GLY A 135 -5.42 -3.01 -6.14
C GLY A 135 -5.15 -1.75 -5.31
N LEU A 136 -4.58 -1.91 -4.11
CA LEU A 136 -4.19 -0.79 -3.26
C LEU A 136 -3.08 0.04 -3.92
N VAL A 137 -2.01 -0.61 -4.41
CA VAL A 137 -0.93 0.06 -5.15
C VAL A 137 -1.49 0.80 -6.36
N ALA A 138 -2.30 0.13 -7.18
CA ALA A 138 -2.92 0.74 -8.37
C ALA A 138 -3.76 1.97 -8.00
N THR A 139 -4.54 1.89 -6.92
CA THR A 139 -5.36 3.02 -6.45
C THR A 139 -4.49 4.20 -6.01
N ILE A 140 -3.41 3.96 -5.27
CA ILE A 140 -2.47 5.00 -4.84
C ILE A 140 -1.78 5.65 -6.05
N LEU A 141 -1.36 4.85 -7.03
CA LEU A 141 -0.76 5.36 -8.27
C LEU A 141 -1.75 6.20 -9.07
N TYR A 142 -3.00 5.72 -9.22
CA TYR A 142 -4.06 6.49 -9.85
C TYR A 142 -4.27 7.84 -9.13
N LEU A 143 -4.41 7.82 -7.80
CA LEU A 143 -4.57 9.04 -6.99
C LEU A 143 -3.41 10.03 -7.19
N THR A 144 -2.19 9.50 -7.29
CA THR A 144 -0.96 10.28 -7.47
C THR A 144 -0.85 10.88 -8.87
N PHE A 145 -1.31 10.20 -9.91
CA PHE A 145 -1.16 10.66 -11.29
C PHE A 145 -2.36 11.47 -11.80
N ALA A 146 -3.56 11.21 -11.29
CA ALA A 146 -4.80 11.85 -11.70
C ALA A 146 -5.07 13.15 -10.93
N PHE A 147 -4.78 13.19 -9.63
CA PHE A 147 -5.04 14.36 -8.77
C PHE A 147 -3.78 15.17 -8.48
N PRO A 148 -3.91 16.45 -8.07
CA PRO A 148 -2.79 17.26 -7.59
C PRO A 148 -2.34 16.85 -6.17
N LEU A 149 -2.24 15.55 -5.90
CA LEU A 149 -1.77 14.97 -4.66
C LEU A 149 -0.32 14.53 -4.85
N ARG A 150 0.56 14.95 -3.93
CA ARG A 150 1.96 14.54 -3.93
C ARG A 150 2.53 14.54 -2.51
N PRO A 151 3.42 13.59 -2.18
CA PRO A 151 4.14 13.64 -0.92
C PRO A 151 5.11 14.82 -0.92
N THR A 152 5.53 15.24 0.27
CA THR A 152 6.54 16.29 0.50
C THR A 152 7.55 15.80 1.53
N TRP A 153 8.70 16.48 1.66
CA TRP A 153 9.65 16.21 2.75
C TRP A 153 8.99 16.24 4.14
N ALA A 154 8.05 17.17 4.37
CA ALA A 154 7.30 17.27 5.61
C ALA A 154 6.29 16.12 5.83
N SER A 155 5.97 15.36 4.78
CA SER A 155 5.07 14.21 4.86
C SER A 155 5.75 12.99 5.48
N ILE A 156 7.07 12.82 5.31
CA ILE A 156 7.83 11.68 5.84
C ILE A 156 7.75 11.58 7.38
N PRO A 157 8.15 12.60 8.17
CA PRO A 157 8.09 12.48 9.63
C PRO A 157 6.65 12.34 10.15
N ARG A 158 5.66 12.93 9.47
CA ARG A 158 4.25 12.78 9.83
C ARG A 158 3.76 11.35 9.62
N ALA A 159 3.98 10.78 8.43
CA ALA A 159 3.59 9.41 8.14
C ALA A 159 4.34 8.39 9.00
N TYR A 160 5.61 8.67 9.32
CA TYR A 160 6.41 7.84 10.21
C TYR A 160 5.92 7.90 11.66
N GLY A 161 5.58 9.09 12.17
CA GLY A 161 4.97 9.23 13.51
C GLY A 161 3.66 8.44 13.63
N TRP A 162 2.80 8.50 12.61
CA TRP A 162 1.60 7.68 12.57
C TRP A 162 1.90 6.18 12.45
N LEU A 163 2.98 5.78 11.77
CA LEU A 163 3.39 4.37 11.67
C LEU A 163 3.76 3.82 13.05
N LEU A 164 4.49 4.61 13.83
CA LEU A 164 4.82 4.25 15.22
C LEU A 164 3.57 4.18 16.10
N PHE A 165 2.62 5.10 15.90
CA PHE A 165 1.31 5.05 16.57
C PHE A 165 0.54 3.78 16.21
N TYR A 166 0.46 3.43 14.92
CA TYR A 166 -0.10 2.16 14.47
C TYR A 166 0.58 0.96 15.15
N ALA A 167 1.91 0.92 15.15
CA ALA A 167 2.67 -0.19 15.73
C ALA A 167 2.40 -0.32 17.23
N ALA A 168 2.25 0.80 17.95
CA ALA A 168 1.85 0.79 19.35
C ALA A 168 0.43 0.23 19.54
N CYS A 169 -0.55 0.67 18.73
CA CYS A 169 -1.91 0.15 18.78
C CYS A 169 -1.99 -1.35 18.46
N ALA A 170 -1.33 -1.78 17.38
CA ALA A 170 -1.26 -3.18 16.99
C ALA A 170 -0.56 -4.02 18.06
N GLY A 171 0.55 -3.53 18.63
CA GLY A 171 1.26 -4.20 19.72
C GLY A 171 0.42 -4.39 20.99
N VAL A 172 -0.42 -3.40 21.34
CA VAL A 172 -1.37 -3.52 22.46
C VAL A 172 -2.44 -4.58 22.16
N VAL A 173 -3.01 -4.58 20.96
CA VAL A 173 -4.01 -5.59 20.56
C VAL A 173 -3.40 -6.99 20.52
N ASP A 174 -2.20 -7.12 19.96
CA ASP A 174 -1.40 -8.33 19.95
C ASP A 174 -1.16 -8.87 21.36
N TRP A 175 -0.82 -7.99 22.30
CA TRP A 175 -0.63 -8.34 23.70
C TRP A 175 -1.93 -8.84 24.36
N LEU A 176 -3.03 -8.10 24.18
CA LEU A 176 -4.34 -8.40 24.79
C LEU A 176 -4.99 -9.68 24.24
N LEU A 177 -4.89 -9.91 22.93
CA LEU A 177 -5.61 -10.99 22.24
C LEU A 177 -4.72 -12.19 21.89
N GLY A 178 -3.41 -12.11 22.16
CA GLY A 178 -2.47 -13.18 21.84
C GLY A 178 -2.24 -13.39 20.34
N VAL A 179 -2.49 -12.37 19.53
CA VAL A 179 -2.39 -12.37 18.06
C VAL A 179 -1.12 -11.65 17.60
N ASN A 180 -0.81 -11.70 16.30
CA ASN A 180 0.48 -11.25 15.76
C ASN A 180 0.34 -10.34 14.53
N TYR A 181 -0.36 -9.22 14.70
CA TYR A 181 -0.49 -8.18 13.68
C TYR A 181 0.83 -7.47 13.43
N GLY A 182 1.12 -7.18 12.17
CA GLY A 182 2.38 -6.53 11.78
C GLY A 182 3.65 -7.31 12.17
N TYR A 183 3.51 -8.57 12.57
CA TYR A 183 4.61 -9.41 13.08
C TYR A 183 5.31 -8.81 14.30
N LEU A 184 4.58 -8.16 15.21
CA LEU A 184 5.15 -7.49 16.39
C LEU A 184 5.47 -8.46 17.54
N ARG A 185 4.87 -9.65 17.59
CA ARG A 185 5.19 -10.68 18.60
C ARG A 185 6.16 -11.73 18.09
N ALA A 186 6.03 -12.11 16.82
CA ALA A 186 6.85 -13.15 16.21
C ALA A 186 6.99 -12.90 14.70
N LYS A 187 8.10 -13.36 14.14
CA LYS A 187 8.33 -13.37 12.69
C LYS A 187 7.32 -14.30 12.00
N PRO A 188 7.00 -14.08 10.71
CA PRO A 188 6.25 -15.05 9.93
C PRO A 188 6.96 -16.41 9.92
N ALA A 189 6.19 -17.48 9.77
CA ALA A 189 6.74 -18.84 9.69
C ALA A 189 7.48 -19.11 8.36
N GLY A 190 7.12 -18.40 7.30
CA GLY A 190 7.82 -18.43 6.02
C GLY A 190 9.06 -17.54 6.01
N ALA A 191 9.93 -17.75 5.02
CA ALA A 191 11.13 -16.94 4.84
C ALA A 191 10.78 -15.46 4.68
N SER A 192 11.47 -14.60 5.42
CA SER A 192 11.19 -13.16 5.44
C SER A 192 12.47 -12.34 5.60
N LEU A 193 12.43 -11.07 5.15
CA LEU A 193 13.48 -10.10 5.47
C LEU A 193 13.71 -9.97 6.98
N LEU A 194 12.67 -10.20 7.78
CA LEU A 194 12.77 -10.16 9.24
C LEU A 194 13.77 -11.18 9.79
N ASP A 195 14.05 -12.27 9.08
CA ASP A 195 15.00 -13.30 9.51
C ASP A 195 16.43 -12.75 9.65
N TYR A 196 16.77 -11.73 8.87
CA TYR A 196 18.09 -11.09 8.87
C TYR A 196 18.25 -9.99 9.93
N PHE A 197 17.18 -9.62 10.65
CA PHE A 197 17.16 -8.45 11.55
C PHE A 197 17.36 -8.80 13.03
N GLY A 198 17.79 -10.02 13.34
CA GLY A 198 18.05 -10.47 14.71
C GLY A 198 16.80 -11.00 15.46
N PRO A 199 16.93 -11.39 16.74
CA PRO A 199 15.84 -11.98 17.50
C PRO A 199 14.81 -10.93 17.94
N TRP A 200 13.64 -11.38 18.41
CA TRP A 200 12.66 -10.51 19.06
C TRP A 200 13.26 -9.91 20.35
N PRO A 201 13.02 -8.62 20.68
CA PRO A 201 12.25 -7.61 19.94
C PRO A 201 13.11 -6.77 18.96
N TRP A 202 14.41 -7.06 18.79
CA TRP A 202 15.36 -6.21 18.07
C TRP A 202 15.06 -6.04 16.58
N TYR A 203 14.40 -7.00 15.93
CA TYR A 203 14.00 -6.82 14.54
C TYR A 203 12.96 -5.71 14.36
N ILE A 204 12.14 -5.40 15.38
CA ILE A 204 11.06 -4.40 15.27
C ILE A 204 11.62 -2.98 14.98
N PRO A 205 12.56 -2.43 15.78
CA PRO A 205 13.15 -1.14 15.46
C PRO A 205 13.87 -1.16 14.11
N VAL A 206 14.56 -2.25 13.75
CA VAL A 206 15.21 -2.41 12.43
C VAL A 206 14.18 -2.34 11.30
N THR A 207 13.03 -3.01 11.45
CA THR A 207 11.93 -2.97 10.48
C THR A 207 11.34 -1.56 10.36
N THR A 208 11.18 -0.82 11.47
CA THR A 208 10.70 0.57 11.41
C THR A 208 11.71 1.50 10.72
N LEU A 209 13.01 1.31 10.94
CA LEU A 209 14.05 2.05 10.22
C LEU A 209 14.07 1.71 8.73
N LEU A 210 13.86 0.44 8.38
CA LEU A 210 13.71 0.03 6.99
C LEU A 210 12.48 0.67 6.34
N ALA A 211 11.35 0.73 7.05
CA ALA A 211 10.16 1.42 6.57
C ALA A 211 10.44 2.92 6.33
N LEU A 212 11.18 3.58 7.23
CA LEU A 212 11.61 4.97 7.03
C LEU A 212 12.52 5.12 5.80
N ALA A 213 13.46 4.19 5.58
CA ALA A 213 14.28 4.19 4.37
C ALA A 213 13.42 4.04 3.11
N PHE A 214 12.42 3.16 3.11
CA PHE A 214 11.46 3.06 2.01
C PHE A 214 10.64 4.34 1.81
N PHE A 215 10.25 5.04 2.87
CA PHE A 215 9.54 6.32 2.73
C PHE A 215 10.42 7.35 2.00
N VAL A 216 11.70 7.42 2.35
CA VAL A 216 12.65 8.28 1.62
C VAL A 216 12.75 7.84 0.16
N ILE A 217 12.95 6.54 -0.10
CA ILE A 217 13.06 5.99 -1.47
C ILE A 217 11.83 6.35 -2.32
N TYR A 218 10.63 6.15 -1.79
CA TYR A 218 9.40 6.45 -2.55
C TYR A 218 9.14 7.95 -2.70
N TYR A 219 9.73 8.78 -1.86
CA TYR A 219 9.70 10.23 -2.05
C TYR A 219 10.73 10.72 -3.10
N LEU A 220 11.82 9.98 -3.34
CA LEU A 220 12.91 10.41 -4.24
C LEU A 220 12.45 10.87 -5.63
N PRO A 221 11.52 10.21 -6.34
CA PRO A 221 11.08 10.66 -7.66
C PRO A 221 10.57 12.11 -7.64
N PHE A 222 9.84 12.51 -6.59
CA PHE A 222 9.34 13.88 -6.44
C PHE A 222 10.45 14.87 -6.12
N ALA A 223 11.39 14.49 -5.24
CA ALA A 223 12.55 15.31 -4.91
C ALA A 223 13.38 15.63 -6.16
N VAL A 224 13.63 14.63 -7.00
CA VAL A 224 14.38 14.77 -8.25
C VAL A 224 13.64 15.70 -9.23
N ILE A 225 12.33 15.50 -9.41
CA ILE A 225 11.51 16.36 -10.29
C ILE A 225 11.54 17.82 -9.82
N ASP A 226 11.37 18.06 -8.51
CA ASP A 226 11.38 19.40 -7.95
C ASP A 226 12.75 20.08 -8.11
N ALA A 227 13.85 19.33 -7.88
CA ALA A 227 15.21 19.84 -8.08
C ALA A 227 15.48 20.24 -9.55
N ILE A 228 15.07 19.40 -10.50
CA ILE A 228 15.21 19.68 -11.95
C ILE A 228 14.44 20.95 -12.34
N ARG A 229 13.21 21.10 -11.83
CA ARG A 229 12.37 22.29 -12.11
C ARG A 229 12.99 23.57 -11.54
N GLN A 230 13.54 23.52 -10.34
CA GLN A 230 14.22 24.67 -9.72
C GLN A 230 15.45 25.11 -10.54
N CYS A 231 16.29 24.16 -10.97
CA CYS A 231 17.45 24.48 -11.82
C CYS A 231 17.06 25.17 -13.13
N ARG A 232 16.00 24.68 -13.81
CA ARG A 232 15.51 25.31 -15.04
C ARG A 232 15.00 26.73 -14.83
N SER A 233 14.26 26.98 -13.75
CA SER A 233 13.74 28.32 -13.43
C SER A 233 14.84 29.35 -13.13
N ARG A 234 15.95 28.92 -12.50
CA ARG A 234 17.11 29.78 -12.26
C ARG A 234 17.84 30.16 -13.55
N GLN A 235 17.95 29.22 -14.49
CA GLN A 235 18.60 29.46 -15.78
C GLN A 235 17.80 30.43 -16.66
N SER A 236 16.46 30.30 -16.73
CA SER A 236 15.62 31.23 -17.49
C SER A 236 15.62 32.65 -16.90
N GLY A 237 15.66 32.78 -15.57
CA GLY A 237 15.73 34.09 -14.91
C GLY A 237 17.06 34.83 -15.11
N MET A 238 18.14 34.11 -15.44
CA MET A 238 19.45 34.71 -15.75
C MET A 238 19.61 35.12 -17.23
N SER A 239 18.77 34.59 -18.13
CA SER A 239 18.81 34.96 -19.56
C SER A 239 17.98 36.19 -19.92
N GLU A 240 17.11 36.64 -19.01
CA GLU A 240 16.23 37.80 -19.18
C GLU A 240 16.79 39.09 -18.54
N THR A 241 17.96 39.00 -17.88
CA THR A 241 18.70 40.12 -17.26
C THR A 241 19.98 40.41 -18.03
#